data_AF-K9HDX7-F1
#
_entry.id   AF-K9HDX7-F1
#
_cell.length_a   1.000
_cell.length_b   1.000
_cell.length_c   1.000
_cell.angle_alpha   90.00
_cell.angle_beta   90.00
_cell.angle_gamma   90.00
#
_symmetry.space_group_name_H-M   'P 1'
#
loop_
_entity.id
_entity.type
_entity.pdbx_description
1 polymer ?
#
loop_
_entity_poly.entity_id
_entity_poly.type
_entity_poly.pdbx_seq_one_letter_code
_entity_poly.pdbx_strand_id
1 'polypeptide(L)'
;MPTKKQPTDSEWTDPDDAPHLDAEWFAGADVYDGDRLVSKGGRPPAEHPKQQVTLRLDSDVLEHFRASGRGWQTRINEALRHAAHLDR
;
A
#
# COMPACT_ATOMS: atom_id res chain seq x y z
N MET A 1 -55.95 42.56 2.55
CA MET A 1 -54.68 42.13 3.17
C MET A 1 -54.00 41.17 2.22
N PRO A 2 -52.78 41.44 1.71
CA PRO A 2 -52.10 40.47 0.85
C PRO A 2 -51.63 39.28 1.69
N THR A 3 -52.09 38.08 1.34
CA THR A 3 -51.65 36.82 1.97
C THR A 3 -50.23 36.51 1.49
N LYS A 4 -49.30 36.29 2.42
CA LYS A 4 -47.93 35.89 2.10
C LYS A 4 -47.95 34.50 1.48
N LYS A 5 -47.34 34.35 0.30
CA LYS A 5 -47.11 33.06 -0.36
C LYS A 5 -46.11 32.25 0.48
N GLN A 6 -46.38 30.96 0.64
CA GLN A 6 -45.48 30.06 1.37
C GLN A 6 -44.19 29.83 0.56
N PRO A 7 -43.03 29.75 1.23
CA PRO A 7 -41.77 29.50 0.55
C PRO A 7 -41.80 28.07 0.01
N THR A 8 -41.46 27.91 -1.27
CA THR A 8 -41.19 26.61 -1.86
C THR A 8 -39.86 26.12 -1.31
N ASP A 9 -39.90 24.98 -0.63
CA ASP A 9 -38.74 24.27 -0.13
C ASP A 9 -37.98 23.68 -1.32
N SER A 10 -37.09 24.47 -1.91
CA SER A 10 -36.14 23.99 -2.92
C SER A 10 -34.76 23.97 -2.27
N GLU A 11 -34.32 22.77 -1.92
CA GLU A 11 -32.96 22.51 -1.43
C GLU A 11 -32.00 22.77 -2.59
N TRP A 12 -31.44 23.99 -2.63
CA TRP A 12 -30.43 24.34 -3.60
C TRP A 12 -29.11 23.76 -3.14
N THR A 13 -28.68 22.69 -3.80
CA THR A 13 -27.34 22.12 -3.63
C THR A 13 -26.35 22.96 -4.41
N ASP A 14 -25.36 23.52 -3.71
CA ASP A 14 -24.27 24.28 -4.31
C ASP A 14 -23.40 23.33 -5.18
N PRO A 15 -23.20 23.63 -6.48
CA PRO A 15 -22.32 22.83 -7.34
C PRO A 15 -20.87 22.73 -6.85
N ASP A 16 -20.43 23.67 -6.01
CA ASP A 16 -19.11 23.68 -5.40
C ASP A 16 -19.09 23.01 -4.00
N ASP A 17 -20.23 22.50 -3.52
CA ASP A 17 -20.29 21.79 -2.22
C ASP A 17 -19.53 20.47 -2.30
N ALA A 18 -18.52 20.33 -1.46
CA ALA A 18 -17.66 19.16 -1.46
C ALA A 18 -18.43 17.93 -0.96
N PRO A 19 -18.19 16.74 -1.53
CA PRO A 19 -18.81 15.53 -1.02
C PRO A 19 -18.38 15.26 0.42
N HIS A 20 -19.27 14.62 1.19
CA HIS A 20 -18.94 14.17 2.53
C HIS A 20 -17.78 13.15 2.48
N LEU A 21 -16.73 13.39 3.26
CA LEU A 21 -15.61 12.45 3.39
C LEU A 21 -16.04 11.25 4.23
N ASP A 22 -16.31 10.14 3.57
CA ASP A 22 -16.74 8.90 4.20
C ASP A 22 -15.57 7.96 4.53
N ALA A 23 -15.88 6.86 5.21
CA ALA A 23 -14.88 5.88 5.62
C ALA A 23 -14.14 5.23 4.43
N GLU A 24 -14.78 5.12 3.26
CA GLU A 24 -14.14 4.61 2.05
C GLU A 24 -13.07 5.57 1.54
N TRP A 25 -13.35 6.88 1.58
CA TRP A 25 -12.36 7.91 1.26
C TRP A 25 -11.15 7.86 2.18
N PHE A 26 -11.36 7.70 3.50
CA PHE A 26 -10.28 7.59 4.48
C PHE A 26 -9.48 6.27 4.40
N ALA A 27 -10.02 5.20 3.81
CA ALA A 27 -9.33 3.91 3.73
C ALA A 27 -8.01 3.97 2.95
N GLY A 28 -7.89 4.90 2.00
CA GLY A 28 -6.66 5.14 1.23
C GLY A 28 -5.83 6.32 1.73
N ALA A 29 -6.23 6.99 2.81
CA ALA A 29 -5.60 8.22 3.26
C ALA A 29 -4.25 7.97 3.96
N ASP A 30 -3.31 8.87 3.73
CA ASP A 30 -2.10 8.99 4.52
C ASP A 30 -2.45 9.66 5.86
N VAL A 31 -2.08 9.03 6.96
CA VAL A 31 -2.31 9.56 8.31
C VAL A 31 -1.07 10.31 8.76
N TYR A 32 -1.24 11.58 9.15
CA TYR A 32 -0.19 12.45 9.66
C TYR A 32 -0.45 12.84 11.12
N ASP A 33 0.63 12.98 11.91
CA ASP A 33 0.67 13.63 13.22
C ASP A 33 1.59 14.86 13.10
N GLY A 34 1.00 16.05 12.95
CA GLY A 34 1.71 17.25 12.53
C GLY A 34 2.32 17.09 11.13
N ASP A 35 3.62 17.35 10.99
CA ASP A 35 4.36 17.14 9.73
C ASP A 35 4.86 15.69 9.55
N ARG A 36 4.57 14.79 10.51
CA ARG A 36 5.07 13.42 10.50
C ARG A 36 4.01 12.46 9.96
N LEU A 37 4.33 11.81 8.86
CA LEU A 37 3.53 10.70 8.33
C LEU A 37 3.63 9.47 9.27
N VAL A 38 2.50 9.06 9.85
CA VAL A 38 2.41 7.93 10.80
C VAL A 38 1.94 6.63 10.15
N SER A 39 1.15 6.72 9.08
CA SER A 39 0.78 5.57 8.27
C SER A 39 0.59 6.02 6.84
N LYS A 40 1.34 5.41 5.90
CA LYS A 40 0.99 5.54 4.49
C LYS A 40 -0.23 4.67 4.24
N GLY A 41 -1.32 5.24 3.74
CA GLY A 41 -2.43 4.43 3.24
C GLY A 41 -1.87 3.43 2.23
N GLY A 42 -1.95 2.13 2.51
CA GLY A 42 -1.23 1.13 1.71
C GLY A 42 -1.16 -0.26 2.32
N ARG A 43 -0.44 -1.17 1.63
CA ARG A 43 -0.29 -2.57 2.05
C ARG A 43 0.29 -2.62 3.46
N PRO A 44 -0.36 -3.32 4.41
CA PRO A 44 0.16 -3.45 5.76
C PRO A 44 1.59 -4.01 5.75
N PRO A 45 2.46 -3.55 6.66
CA PRO A 45 3.81 -4.08 6.77
C PRO A 45 3.77 -5.59 6.97
N ALA A 46 4.61 -6.32 6.22
CA ALA A 46 4.71 -7.77 6.39
C ALA A 46 5.23 -8.09 7.80
N GLU A 47 4.66 -9.11 8.45
CA GLU A 47 5.10 -9.55 9.79
C GLU A 47 6.58 -9.99 9.80
N HIS A 48 7.03 -10.60 8.70
CA HIS A 48 8.41 -11.06 8.52
C HIS A 48 8.97 -10.56 7.17
N PRO A 49 9.46 -9.31 7.11
CA PRO A 49 10.04 -8.78 5.88
C PRO A 49 11.37 -9.46 5.56
N LYS A 50 11.70 -9.56 4.26
CA LYS A 50 13.02 -10.01 3.82
C LYS A 50 14.08 -9.02 4.32
N GLN A 51 15.13 -9.53 4.94
CA GLN A 51 16.23 -8.70 5.42
C GLN A 51 17.30 -8.57 4.34
N GLN A 52 17.72 -7.33 4.05
CA GLN A 52 18.86 -7.09 3.18
C GLN A 52 20.15 -7.35 3.97
N VAL A 53 20.95 -8.31 3.52
CA VAL A 53 22.23 -8.67 4.14
C VAL A 53 23.35 -8.67 3.12
N THR A 54 24.59 -8.45 3.58
CA THR A 54 25.79 -8.59 2.76
C THR A 54 26.32 -10.02 2.88
N LEU A 55 26.05 -10.86 1.88
CA LEU A 55 26.54 -12.23 1.79
C LEU A 55 27.47 -12.39 0.58
N ARG A 56 28.56 -13.14 0.75
CA ARG A 56 29.41 -13.57 -0.36
C ARG A 56 29.00 -14.97 -0.79
N LEU A 57 28.81 -15.14 -2.09
CA LEU A 57 28.48 -16.40 -2.74
C LEU A 57 29.53 -16.69 -3.80
N ASP A 58 29.73 -17.96 -4.11
CA ASP A 58 30.62 -18.37 -5.20
C ASP A 58 30.13 -17.79 -6.54
N SER A 59 31.09 -17.52 -7.44
CA SER A 59 30.82 -16.83 -8.70
C SER A 59 29.93 -17.66 -9.64
N ASP A 60 30.15 -18.97 -9.68
CA ASP A 60 29.38 -19.93 -10.48
C ASP A 60 27.91 -20.00 -10.03
N VAL A 61 27.66 -19.96 -8.72
CA VAL A 61 26.30 -19.89 -8.15
C VAL A 61 25.61 -18.60 -8.59
N LEU A 62 26.29 -17.46 -8.46
CA LEU A 62 25.72 -16.18 -8.90
C LEU A 62 25.44 -16.14 -10.40
N GLU A 63 26.34 -16.67 -11.22
CA GLU A 63 26.18 -16.75 -12.68
C GLU A 63 24.99 -17.65 -13.05
N HIS A 64 24.89 -18.83 -12.44
CA HIS A 64 23.78 -19.76 -12.67
C HIS A 64 22.42 -19.09 -12.41
N PHE A 65 22.26 -18.44 -11.25
CA PHE A 65 21.00 -17.79 -10.95
C PHE A 65 20.79 -16.55 -11.82
N ARG A 66 21.79 -15.69 -12.06
CA ARG A 66 21.64 -14.51 -12.92
C ARG A 66 21.25 -14.86 -14.36
N ALA A 67 21.75 -15.98 -14.89
CA ALA A 67 21.40 -16.46 -16.23
C ALA A 67 19.89 -16.77 -16.37
N SER A 68 19.21 -17.11 -15.28
CA SER A 68 17.75 -17.30 -15.26
C SER A 68 16.94 -16.01 -15.35
N GLY A 69 17.59 -14.84 -15.46
CA GLY A 69 16.97 -13.56 -15.78
C GLY A 69 16.21 -12.93 -14.61
N ARG A 70 15.18 -12.13 -14.93
CA ARG A 70 14.36 -11.43 -13.91
C ARG A 70 13.86 -12.41 -12.85
N GLY A 71 13.96 -12.02 -11.58
CA GLY A 71 13.54 -12.85 -10.45
C GLY A 71 14.60 -13.82 -9.92
N TRP A 72 15.84 -13.78 -10.41
CA TRP A 72 16.91 -14.68 -9.92
C TRP A 72 17.15 -14.60 -8.41
N GLN A 73 17.00 -13.42 -7.82
CA GLN A 73 17.09 -13.21 -6.37
C GLN A 73 15.98 -13.94 -5.59
N THR A 74 14.78 -14.06 -6.19
CA THR A 74 13.70 -14.84 -5.60
C THR A 74 14.01 -16.33 -5.67
N ARG A 75 14.51 -16.82 -6.81
CA ARG A 75 14.87 -18.23 -6.99
C ARG A 75 16.00 -18.68 -6.06
N ILE A 76 17.05 -17.86 -5.90
CA ILE A 76 18.13 -18.20 -4.98
C ILE A 76 17.64 -18.24 -3.52
N ASN A 77 16.75 -17.30 -3.14
CA ASN A 77 16.15 -17.32 -1.81
C ASN A 77 15.27 -18.56 -1.59
N GLU A 78 14.51 -19.00 -2.60
CA GLU A 78 13.71 -20.23 -2.56
C GLU A 78 14.61 -21.47 -2.42
N ALA A 79 15.69 -21.57 -3.20
CA ALA A 79 16.67 -22.64 -3.08
C ALA A 79 17.29 -22.72 -1.67
N LEU A 80 17.60 -21.56 -1.07
CA LEU A 80 18.08 -21.48 0.31
C LEU A 80 17.04 -21.95 1.33
N ARG A 81 15.76 -21.61 1.13
CA ARG A 81 14.67 -22.09 2.00
C ARG A 81 14.52 -23.60 1.92
N HIS A 82 14.54 -24.15 0.71
CA HIS A 82 14.45 -25.58 0.49
C HIS A 82 15.63 -26.34 1.11
N ALA A 83 16.85 -25.86 0.91
CA ALA A 83 18.04 -26.43 1.53
C ALA A 83 18.00 -26.38 3.07
N ALA A 84 17.35 -25.37 3.64
CA ALA A 84 17.16 -25.21 5.08
C ALA A 84 15.90 -25.89 5.63
N HIS A 85 15.12 -26.60 4.80
CA HIS A 85 13.83 -27.19 5.15
C HIS A 85 12.83 -26.17 5.73
N LEU A 86 12.86 -24.93 5.23
CA LEU A 86 11.95 -23.83 5.60
C LEU A 86 10.70 -23.77 4.71
N ASP A 87 10.39 -24.84 3.98
CA ASP A 87 9.25 -24.94 3.05
C ASP A 87 7.94 -25.33 3.74
N ARG A 88 7.83 -25.07 5.05
CA ARG A 88 6.63 -25.33 5.84
C ARG A 88 5.74 -24.10 5.93
#